data_AF-A0A3S1EDH6-F1
#
_entry.id   AF-A0A3S1EDH6-F1
#
_cell.length_a   1.000
_cell.length_b   1.000
_cell.length_c   1.000
_cell.angle_alpha   90.00
_cell.angle_beta   90.00
_cell.angle_gamma   90.00
#
_symmetry.space_group_name_H-M   'P 1'
#
loop_
_entity.id
_entity.type
_entity.pdbx_description
1 polymer ?
#
loop_
_entity_poly.entity_id
_entity_poly.type
_entity_poly.pdbx_seq_one_letter_code
_entity_poly.pdbx_strand_id
1 'polypeptide(L)'
;MSKNVKMGPNATISWGQVTSQPRASDLGGLMDNSPKLTYIDANGIYTGSLTADQIRAGKISANYIKGGIISGVDIDVENGIKVGNTITVGKSLDQSLKSIKFTNSSGITCKSDAMTISADTLHFACSSITGITATFG
;
A
#
# COMPACT_ATOMS: atom_id res chain seq x y z
N MET A 1 -5.98 -42.16 39.12
CA MET A 1 -6.89 -41.69 40.18
C MET A 1 -7.05 -40.19 40.01
N SER A 2 -8.22 -39.67 39.63
CA SER A 2 -8.41 -38.21 39.62
C SER A 2 -8.45 -37.72 41.06
N LYS A 3 -7.47 -36.91 41.47
CA LYS A 3 -7.50 -36.22 42.75
C LYS A 3 -8.46 -35.05 42.61
N ASN A 4 -9.75 -35.30 42.88
CA ASN A 4 -10.76 -34.25 42.87
C ASN A 4 -10.53 -33.33 44.07
N VAL A 5 -10.68 -32.02 43.87
CA VAL A 5 -10.64 -31.03 44.95
C VAL A 5 -11.97 -31.06 45.70
N LYS A 6 -11.95 -31.25 47.03
CA LYS A 6 -13.13 -31.13 47.90
C LYS A 6 -12.97 -29.90 48.79
N MET A 7 -13.94 -28.99 48.75
CA MET A 7 -13.95 -27.74 49.53
C MET A 7 -15.00 -27.80 50.65
N GLY A 8 -14.70 -27.22 51.81
CA GLY A 8 -15.60 -27.10 52.96
C GLY A 8 -16.47 -25.82 52.93
N PRO A 9 -17.38 -25.64 53.89
CA PRO A 9 -18.39 -24.56 53.88
C PRO A 9 -17.86 -23.13 53.82
N ASN A 10 -16.62 -22.91 54.26
CA ASN A 10 -15.96 -21.60 54.32
C ASN A 10 -14.64 -21.54 53.51
N ALA A 11 -14.43 -22.47 52.57
CA ALA A 11 -13.22 -22.48 51.77
C ALA A 11 -13.24 -21.35 50.72
N THR A 12 -12.15 -20.59 50.61
CA THR A 12 -11.98 -19.54 49.60
C THR A 12 -10.78 -19.84 48.72
N ILE A 13 -10.96 -19.75 47.41
CA ILE A 13 -9.85 -19.75 46.46
C ILE A 13 -9.27 -18.34 46.41
N SER A 14 -8.01 -18.18 46.79
CA SER A 14 -7.28 -16.92 46.62
C SER A 14 -6.60 -16.91 45.25
N TRP A 15 -7.23 -16.24 44.27
CA TRP A 15 -6.70 -16.15 42.91
C TRP A 15 -5.35 -15.42 42.84
N GLY A 16 -5.04 -14.54 43.79
CA GLY A 16 -3.74 -13.85 43.88
C GLY A 16 -2.56 -14.76 44.28
N GLN A 17 -2.82 -16.00 44.71
CA GLN A 17 -1.79 -17.02 44.98
C GLN A 17 -1.64 -18.02 43.83
N VAL A 18 -2.43 -17.87 42.76
CA VAL A 18 -2.27 -18.65 41.53
C VAL A 18 -1.26 -17.91 40.66
N THR A 19 0.03 -18.17 40.88
CA THR A 19 1.15 -17.44 40.23
C THR A 19 1.54 -17.99 38.87
N SER A 20 1.12 -19.22 38.55
CA SER A 20 1.39 -19.87 37.26
C SER A 20 0.13 -19.86 36.41
N GLN A 21 -0.05 -18.82 35.60
CA GLN A 21 -1.16 -18.74 34.68
C GLN A 21 -0.90 -19.67 33.48
N PRO A 22 -1.84 -20.56 33.12
CA PRO A 22 -1.70 -21.39 31.92
C PRO A 22 -1.68 -20.52 30.66
N ARG A 23 -0.86 -20.88 29.67
CA ARG A 23 -0.93 -20.27 28.33
C ARG A 23 -2.21 -20.74 27.63
N ALA A 24 -2.65 -20.00 26.61
CA ALA A 24 -3.81 -20.40 25.82
C ALA A 24 -3.66 -21.83 25.26
N SER A 25 -2.45 -22.20 24.82
CA SER A 25 -2.12 -23.55 24.37
C SER A 25 -2.38 -24.64 25.42
N ASP A 26 -2.14 -24.33 26.69
CA ASP A 26 -2.29 -25.28 27.81
C ASP A 26 -3.77 -25.55 28.12
N LEU A 27 -4.66 -24.70 27.61
CA LEU A 27 -6.12 -24.80 27.72
C LEU A 27 -6.78 -25.26 26.41
N GLY A 28 -6.00 -25.74 25.43
CA GLY A 28 -6.49 -26.18 24.12
C GLY A 28 -6.69 -25.06 23.09
N GLY A 29 -6.22 -23.84 23.40
CA GLY A 29 -6.12 -22.74 22.45
C GLY A 29 -4.99 -22.94 21.43
N LEU A 30 -4.96 -22.05 20.43
CA LEU A 30 -3.92 -22.07 19.40
C LEU A 30 -2.54 -21.76 20.00
N MET A 31 -1.50 -22.51 19.61
CA MET A 31 -0.13 -22.28 20.08
C MET A 31 0.41 -20.92 19.61
N ASP A 32 1.24 -20.27 20.42
CA ASP A 32 1.75 -18.91 20.23
C ASP A 32 2.53 -18.67 18.92
N ASN A 33 3.00 -19.72 18.26
CA ASN A 33 3.67 -19.66 16.96
C ASN A 33 2.73 -19.96 15.77
N SER A 34 1.43 -20.05 16.01
CA SER A 34 0.48 -20.40 14.97
C SER A 34 0.35 -19.27 13.94
N PRO A 35 0.44 -19.57 12.62
CA PRO A 35 0.31 -18.57 11.56
C PRO A 35 -1.10 -17.98 11.45
N LYS A 36 -2.08 -18.50 12.22
CA LYS A 36 -3.44 -17.97 12.30
C LYS A 36 -3.64 -17.00 13.46
N LEU A 37 -2.60 -16.76 14.28
CA LEU A 37 -2.69 -15.78 15.36
C LEU A 37 -2.45 -14.39 14.80
N THR A 38 -3.36 -13.48 15.14
CA THR A 38 -3.05 -12.06 15.16
C THR A 38 -2.41 -11.77 16.50
N TYR A 39 -1.16 -11.33 16.49
CA TYR A 39 -0.44 -10.89 17.68
C TYR A 39 -0.50 -9.38 17.76
N ILE A 40 -0.98 -8.84 18.88
CA ILE A 40 -1.11 -7.40 19.11
C ILE A 40 -0.31 -7.06 20.34
N ASP A 41 0.56 -6.06 20.23
CA ASP A 41 1.31 -5.49 21.34
C ASP A 41 1.30 -3.94 21.27
N ALA A 42 2.11 -3.30 22.11
CA ALA A 42 2.22 -1.85 22.13
C ALA A 42 2.86 -1.26 20.85
N ASN A 43 3.54 -2.08 20.05
CA ASN A 43 4.24 -1.66 18.84
C ASN A 43 3.39 -1.86 17.59
N GLY A 44 2.46 -2.82 17.58
CA GLY A 44 1.55 -2.98 16.46
C GLY A 44 0.74 -4.27 16.42
N ILE A 45 0.23 -4.56 15.22
CA ILE A 45 -0.58 -5.72 14.87
C ILE A 45 0.22 -6.57 13.87
N TYR A 46 0.54 -7.79 14.25
CA TYR A 46 1.30 -8.75 13.46
C TYR A 46 0.37 -9.87 13.04
N THR A 47 0.13 -9.99 11.74
CA THR A 47 -0.80 -10.98 11.17
C THR A 47 -0.29 -11.45 9.82
N GLY A 48 -0.68 -12.67 9.41
CA GLY A 48 -0.33 -13.20 8.09
C GLY A 48 -1.16 -12.56 6.98
N SER A 49 -2.48 -12.60 7.11
CA SER A 49 -3.42 -12.03 6.15
C SER A 49 -4.54 -11.29 6.89
N LEU A 50 -4.86 -10.09 6.42
CA LEU A 50 -6.01 -9.32 6.87
C LEU A 50 -6.96 -9.12 5.68
N THR A 51 -8.10 -9.83 5.72
CA THR A 51 -9.21 -9.59 4.79
C THR A 51 -10.19 -8.65 5.46
N ALA A 52 -10.33 -7.44 4.93
CA ALA A 52 -11.23 -6.42 5.46
C ALA A 52 -11.76 -5.56 4.31
N ASP A 53 -13.01 -5.08 4.43
CA ASP A 53 -13.59 -4.16 3.44
C ASP A 53 -12.91 -2.78 3.48
N GLN A 54 -12.40 -2.37 4.65
CA GLN A 54 -11.70 -1.11 4.84
C GLN A 54 -10.57 -1.26 5.87
N ILE A 55 -9.41 -0.68 5.55
CA ILE A 55 -8.32 -0.45 6.50
C ILE A 55 -8.08 1.06 6.55
N ARG A 56 -8.32 1.68 7.71
CA ARG A 56 -8.00 3.10 7.95
C ARG A 56 -6.67 3.19 8.68
N ALA A 57 -5.64 3.63 7.97
CA ALA A 57 -4.30 3.82 8.51
C ALA A 57 -3.79 5.23 8.17
N GLY A 58 -2.99 5.83 9.06
CA GLY A 58 -2.37 7.12 8.80
C GLY A 58 -1.22 7.05 7.78
N LYS A 59 -0.48 5.94 7.78
CA LYS A 59 0.59 5.64 6.81
C LYS A 59 0.62 4.15 6.54
N ILE A 60 0.79 3.77 5.28
CA ILE A 60 1.04 2.39 4.86
C ILE A 60 2.45 2.37 4.27
N SER A 61 3.38 1.73 4.98
CA SER A 61 4.74 1.50 4.49
C SER A 61 4.86 0.03 4.10
N ALA A 62 4.99 -0.24 2.81
CA ALA A 62 5.04 -1.60 2.29
C ALA A 62 5.98 -1.69 1.08
N ASN A 63 6.64 -2.84 0.90
CA ASN A 63 7.46 -3.11 -0.27
C ASN A 63 6.62 -3.32 -1.54
N TYR A 64 5.36 -3.75 -1.38
CA TYR A 64 4.46 -4.05 -2.48
C TYR A 64 3.01 -3.72 -2.09
N ILE A 65 2.33 -2.96 -2.95
CA ILE A 65 0.91 -2.63 -2.82
C ILE A 65 0.24 -2.98 -4.15
N LYS A 66 -0.59 -4.03 -4.15
CA LYS A 66 -1.44 -4.38 -5.30
C LYS A 66 -2.84 -3.84 -5.03
N GLY A 67 -3.15 -2.67 -5.58
CA GLY A 67 -4.45 -2.02 -5.46
C GLY A 67 -5.10 -1.79 -6.84
N GLY A 68 -6.39 -1.48 -6.84
CA GLY A 68 -7.10 -1.05 -8.05
C GLY A 68 -6.92 0.45 -8.31
N ILE A 69 -7.33 1.28 -7.35
CA ILE A 69 -7.26 2.75 -7.43
C ILE A 69 -6.39 3.26 -6.29
N ILE A 70 -5.42 4.11 -6.61
CA ILE A 70 -4.64 4.88 -5.64
C ILE A 70 -4.98 6.35 -5.90
N SER A 71 -5.62 6.99 -4.92
CA SER A 71 -6.02 8.40 -5.00
C SER A 71 -5.37 9.16 -3.86
N GLY A 72 -4.72 10.27 -4.17
CA GLY A 72 -4.09 11.19 -3.23
C GLY A 72 -4.07 12.59 -3.82
N VAL A 73 -3.75 13.58 -2.98
CA VAL A 73 -3.46 14.94 -3.46
C VAL A 73 -2.19 14.92 -4.31
N ASP A 74 -1.17 14.19 -3.83
CA ASP A 74 0.09 13.97 -4.51
C ASP A 74 0.41 12.47 -4.56
N ILE A 75 1.03 12.03 -5.66
CA ILE A 75 1.59 10.69 -5.84
C ILE A 75 3.04 10.88 -6.27
N ASP A 76 3.96 10.69 -5.34
CA ASP A 76 5.40 10.77 -5.58
C ASP A 76 5.98 9.37 -5.77
N VAL A 77 6.79 9.18 -6.82
CA VAL A 77 7.39 7.89 -7.20
C VAL A 77 8.84 8.09 -7.58
N GLU A 78 9.74 7.65 -6.69
CA GLU A 78 11.18 7.89 -6.79
C GLU A 78 11.86 7.20 -7.99
N ASN A 79 11.49 5.95 -8.27
CA ASN A 79 12.19 5.10 -9.24
C ASN A 79 11.44 4.93 -10.58
N GLY A 80 10.44 5.78 -10.85
CA GLY A 80 9.68 5.81 -12.08
C GLY A 80 8.38 5.01 -12.08
N ILE A 81 7.53 5.27 -13.08
CA ILE A 81 6.17 4.72 -13.20
C ILE A 81 6.09 3.85 -14.46
N LYS A 82 5.57 2.63 -14.32
CA LYS A 82 5.21 1.76 -15.45
C LYS A 82 3.68 1.68 -15.55
N VAL A 83 3.12 1.99 -16.72
CA VAL A 83 1.67 1.97 -16.97
C VAL A 83 1.37 1.03 -18.12
N GLY A 84 0.32 0.23 -17.98
CA GLY A 84 -0.03 -0.81 -18.97
C GLY A 84 -0.72 -0.29 -20.23
N ASN A 85 -1.48 0.81 -20.15
CA ASN A 85 -2.27 1.33 -21.28
C ASN A 85 -2.04 2.82 -21.52
N THR A 86 -2.69 3.70 -20.76
CA THR A 86 -2.64 5.15 -20.98
C THR A 86 -2.28 5.92 -19.71
N ILE A 87 -1.55 7.02 -19.88
CA ILE A 87 -1.32 8.03 -18.84
C ILE A 87 -2.21 9.23 -19.17
N THR A 88 -3.09 9.62 -18.26
CA THR A 88 -3.87 10.86 -18.35
C THR A 88 -3.43 11.80 -17.25
N VAL A 89 -3.02 13.02 -17.60
CA VAL A 89 -2.54 14.02 -16.66
C VAL A 89 -3.53 15.19 -16.65
N GLY A 90 -4.14 15.44 -15.48
CA GLY A 90 -5.30 16.32 -15.34
C GLY A 90 -6.61 15.54 -15.16
N LYS A 91 -7.67 16.21 -14.69
CA LYS A 91 -9.01 15.62 -14.59
C LYS A 91 -9.70 15.70 -15.96
N SER A 92 -10.40 14.65 -16.38
CA SER A 92 -11.07 14.59 -17.70
C SER A 92 -12.08 15.72 -17.99
N LEU A 93 -12.55 16.45 -16.98
CA LEU A 93 -13.50 17.56 -17.09
C LEU A 93 -12.87 18.93 -16.76
N ASP A 94 -11.61 18.94 -16.32
CA ASP A 94 -10.86 20.17 -16.05
C ASP A 94 -9.99 20.47 -17.27
N GLN A 95 -10.41 21.45 -18.07
CA GLN A 95 -9.69 21.85 -19.27
C GLN A 95 -8.35 22.56 -18.95
N SER A 96 -8.02 22.78 -17.66
CA SER A 96 -6.68 23.19 -17.24
C SER A 96 -5.73 21.98 -17.26
N LEU A 97 -5.17 21.71 -18.44
CA LEU A 97 -4.12 20.70 -18.60
C LEU A 97 -2.99 20.96 -17.59
N LYS A 98 -2.68 19.97 -16.75
CA LYS A 98 -1.44 19.99 -15.97
C LYS A 98 -0.31 19.61 -16.92
N SER A 99 0.79 20.36 -16.88
CA SER A 99 1.94 20.12 -17.74
C SER A 99 2.67 18.84 -17.30
N ILE A 100 3.13 18.05 -18.27
CA ILE A 100 4.16 17.05 -18.00
C ILE A 100 5.50 17.77 -18.12
N LYS A 101 6.17 18.00 -16.98
CA LYS A 101 7.49 18.62 -16.95
C LYS A 101 8.56 17.52 -16.94
N PHE A 102 9.35 17.45 -18.00
CA PHE A 102 10.56 16.61 -18.07
C PHE A 102 11.77 17.44 -17.65
N THR A 103 12.40 17.11 -16.52
CA THR A 103 13.53 17.88 -15.97
C THR A 103 14.90 17.44 -16.50
N ASN A 104 14.96 16.35 -17.28
CA ASN A 104 16.17 15.83 -17.92
C ASN A 104 15.93 15.70 -19.44
N SER A 105 16.90 16.10 -20.26
CA SER A 105 16.86 16.12 -21.73
C SER A 105 16.65 14.75 -22.39
N SER A 106 16.78 13.63 -21.66
CA SER A 106 16.46 12.28 -22.13
C SER A 106 15.00 11.84 -21.85
N GLY A 107 14.15 12.76 -21.36
CA GLY A 107 12.86 12.44 -20.72
C GLY A 107 11.76 11.83 -21.60
N ILE A 108 11.88 11.91 -22.93
CA ILE A 108 10.98 11.21 -23.88
C ILE A 108 11.85 10.42 -24.85
N THR A 109 11.95 9.11 -24.66
CA THR A 109 12.66 8.20 -25.58
C THR A 109 11.67 7.18 -26.13
N CYS A 110 11.47 7.15 -27.45
CA CYS A 110 10.64 6.14 -28.10
C CYS A 110 11.54 5.01 -28.64
N LYS A 111 11.27 3.75 -28.28
CA LYS A 111 12.17 2.60 -28.55
C LYS A 111 11.91 1.90 -29.91
N SER A 112 10.72 2.06 -30.50
CA SER A 112 10.35 1.36 -31.75
C SER A 112 9.52 2.20 -32.73
N ASP A 113 8.70 3.13 -32.24
CA ASP A 113 7.77 3.90 -33.06
C ASP A 113 7.89 5.40 -32.74
N ALA A 114 7.59 6.26 -33.71
CA ALA A 114 7.52 7.70 -33.49
C ALA A 114 6.51 8.03 -32.37
N MET A 115 6.70 9.17 -31.69
CA MET A 115 5.62 9.77 -30.90
C MET A 115 4.47 10.14 -31.86
N THR A 116 3.46 9.28 -31.97
CA THR A 116 2.28 9.52 -32.82
C THR A 116 1.38 10.57 -32.19
N ILE A 117 1.30 11.74 -32.82
CA ILE A 117 0.35 12.80 -32.47
C ILE A 117 -0.82 12.64 -33.45
N SER A 118 -1.93 12.06 -32.99
CA SER A 118 -3.07 11.75 -33.88
C SER A 118 -3.96 12.97 -34.19
N ALA A 119 -3.70 14.10 -33.54
CA ALA A 119 -4.27 15.39 -33.91
C ALA A 119 -3.23 16.13 -34.75
N ASP A 120 -3.65 16.76 -35.84
CA ASP A 120 -2.78 17.36 -36.87
C ASP A 120 -1.81 18.46 -36.36
N THR A 121 -1.81 18.77 -35.07
CA THR A 121 -1.05 19.87 -34.47
C THR A 121 -0.33 19.48 -33.18
N LEU A 122 0.95 19.85 -33.11
CA LEU A 122 1.74 19.93 -31.89
C LEU A 122 1.84 21.40 -31.50
N HIS A 123 1.11 21.82 -30.46
CA HIS A 123 1.07 23.22 -30.02
C HIS A 123 2.18 23.51 -29.00
N PHE A 124 3.11 24.41 -29.35
CA PHE A 124 4.11 24.97 -28.44
C PHE A 124 3.76 26.42 -28.08
N ALA A 125 3.16 26.64 -26.91
CA ALA A 125 2.77 27.98 -26.44
C ALA A 125 3.92 28.71 -25.72
N CYS A 126 5.03 28.97 -26.42
CA CYS A 126 6.21 29.63 -25.87
C CYS A 126 6.76 30.72 -26.81
N SER A 127 7.47 31.72 -26.25
CA SER A 127 8.01 32.87 -27.00
C SER A 127 9.17 32.55 -27.94
N SER A 128 9.82 31.40 -27.78
CA SER A 128 10.91 30.93 -28.64
C SER A 128 11.06 29.42 -28.55
N ILE A 129 11.34 28.78 -29.68
CA ILE A 129 11.67 27.36 -29.76
C ILE A 129 13.00 27.23 -30.50
N THR A 130 13.93 26.44 -29.96
CA THR A 130 15.28 26.27 -30.52
C THR A 130 15.62 24.79 -30.64
N GLY A 131 16.35 24.40 -31.69
CA GLY A 131 16.85 23.03 -31.84
C GLY A 131 15.83 22.00 -32.33
N ILE A 132 14.72 22.44 -32.94
CA ILE A 132 13.84 21.52 -33.68
C ILE A 132 14.50 21.19 -35.03
N THR A 133 14.69 19.90 -35.26
CA THR A 133 14.98 19.35 -36.59
C THR A 133 13.77 18.53 -37.03
N ALA A 134 13.03 19.02 -38.00
CA ALA A 134 11.99 18.25 -38.67
C ALA A 134 12.57 17.67 -39.96
N THR A 135 12.54 16.35 -40.08
CA THR A 135 12.92 15.65 -41.32
C THR A 135 11.65 15.05 -41.90
N PHE A 136 11.25 15.54 -43.07
CA PHE A 136 10.13 14.98 -43.83
C PHE A 136 10.71 13.99 -44.84
N GLY A 137 10.13 12.79 -44.90
CA GLY A 137 10.41 11.79 -45.93
C GLY A 137 9.41 11.89 -47.07
#